data_AF-A0A521HCX6-F1
#
_entry.id   AF-A0A521HCX6-F1
#
_cell.length_a   1.000
_cell.length_b   1.000
_cell.length_c   1.000
_cell.angle_alpha   90.00
_cell.angle_beta   90.00
_cell.angle_gamma   90.00
#
_symmetry.space_group_name_H-M   'P 1'
#
loop_
_entity.id
_entity.type
_entity.pdbx_description
1 polymer ?
#
loop_
_entity_poly.entity_id
_entity_poly.type
_entity_poly.pdbx_seq_one_letter_code
_entity_poly.pdbx_strand_id
1 'polypeptide(L)'
;MIDLDRARAGLGREAIVLPDPVPAHPLLDGKQEIGRGEYSIVLDRGDGERVYKVISSPADYFLYTAEDRPRGEHFPIVYADHGVIGRARSGYPFHLLEMERLYPLTEGSTAADLAMRLIEFYWSACEQWNRLGSNMGRIALYHMTRHPLAMDAGMHEALKALSDFVEEYQVLPDILNANNLMMRKDGTLVFSDTVFIV
;
A
#
# COMPACT_ATOMS: atom_id res chain seq x y z
N MET A 1 -0.67 10.53 23.74
CA MET A 1 -1.47 10.78 22.53
C MET A 1 -0.45 11.06 21.43
N ILE A 2 -0.28 10.11 20.53
CA ILE A 2 0.76 10.19 19.50
C ILE A 2 0.16 10.99 18.35
N ASP A 3 0.83 12.08 18.03
CA ASP A 3 0.48 12.98 16.95
C ASP A 3 0.80 12.29 15.62
N LEU A 4 -0.25 11.86 14.92
CA LEU A 4 -0.15 11.18 13.62
C LEU A 4 0.52 12.07 12.58
N ASP A 5 0.34 13.39 12.64
CA ASP A 5 1.02 14.34 11.76
C ASP A 5 2.51 14.45 12.08
N ARG A 6 2.89 14.31 13.35
CA ARG A 6 4.29 14.18 13.77
C ARG A 6 4.90 12.83 13.40
N ALA A 7 4.14 11.73 13.45
CA ALA A 7 4.59 10.43 12.94
C ALA A 7 4.78 10.47 11.40
N ARG A 8 3.84 11.11 10.69
CA ARG A 8 3.91 11.40 9.26
C ARG A 8 5.11 12.29 8.90
N ALA A 9 5.37 13.34 9.67
CA ALA A 9 6.49 14.27 9.46
C ALA A 9 7.85 13.68 9.86
N GLY A 10 7.89 12.83 10.89
CA GLY A 10 9.10 12.19 11.41
C GLY A 10 9.77 11.24 10.42
N LEU A 11 9.04 10.78 9.40
CA LEU A 11 9.55 9.91 8.33
C LEU A 11 10.16 10.68 7.15
N GLY A 12 10.12 12.02 7.16
CA GLY A 12 11.04 12.87 6.38
C GLY A 12 11.00 12.75 4.84
N ARG A 13 9.97 12.12 4.25
CA ARG A 13 9.78 12.14 2.79
C ARG A 13 8.78 13.26 2.45
N GLU A 14 9.24 14.26 1.70
CA GLU A 14 8.31 15.09 0.91
C GLU A 14 7.42 14.14 0.11
N ALA A 15 6.11 14.40 0.06
CA ALA A 15 5.18 13.59 -0.71
C ALA A 15 5.50 13.74 -2.19
N ILE A 16 6.38 12.87 -2.70
CA ILE A 16 6.69 12.79 -4.12
C ILE A 16 5.41 12.30 -4.79
N VAL A 17 4.87 13.12 -5.68
CA VAL A 17 3.71 12.77 -6.49
C VAL A 17 4.12 12.56 -7.93
N LEU A 18 3.50 11.57 -8.56
CA LEU A 18 3.70 11.29 -9.97
C LEU A 18 3.36 12.55 -10.81
N PRO A 19 4.31 13.09 -11.59
CA PRO A 19 4.09 14.33 -12.35
C PRO A 19 3.29 14.11 -13.65
N ASP A 20 3.04 12.85 -14.01
CA ASP A 20 2.33 12.47 -15.22
C ASP A 20 0.84 12.84 -15.16
N PRO A 21 0.25 13.33 -16.26
CA PRO A 21 -1.20 13.50 -16.34
C PRO A 21 -1.89 12.12 -16.32
N VAL A 22 -3.19 12.12 -16.05
CA VAL A 22 -4.03 10.93 -16.28
C VAL A 22 -3.91 10.52 -17.76
N PRO A 23 -3.55 9.26 -18.09
CA PRO A 23 -3.49 8.82 -19.48
C PRO A 23 -4.87 8.87 -20.14
N ALA A 24 -4.92 9.25 -21.42
CA ALA A 24 -6.16 9.24 -22.19
C ALA A 24 -6.65 7.79 -22.37
N HIS A 25 -7.82 7.47 -21.83
CA HIS A 25 -8.41 6.14 -21.92
C HIS A 25 -9.95 6.22 -21.78
N PRO A 26 -10.75 5.46 -22.57
CA PRO A 26 -12.22 5.53 -22.52
C PRO A 26 -12.83 5.29 -21.13
N LEU A 27 -12.23 4.42 -20.31
CA LEU A 27 -12.72 4.17 -18.94
C LEU A 27 -12.46 5.33 -17.97
N LEU A 28 -11.47 6.17 -18.28
CA LEU A 28 -11.04 7.30 -17.44
C LEU A 28 -11.65 8.63 -17.86
N ASP A 29 -12.29 8.69 -19.03
CA ASP A 29 -12.87 9.92 -19.55
C ASP A 29 -13.97 10.46 -18.63
N GLY A 30 -13.87 11.75 -18.30
CA GLY A 30 -14.76 12.43 -17.36
C GLY A 30 -14.72 11.94 -15.90
N LYS A 31 -13.79 11.05 -15.53
CA LYS A 31 -13.66 10.57 -14.14
C LYS A 31 -12.87 11.57 -13.29
N GLN A 32 -13.30 11.72 -12.04
CA GLN A 32 -12.66 12.61 -11.08
C GLN A 32 -11.42 11.94 -10.47
N GLU A 33 -10.27 12.61 -10.50
CA GLU A 33 -9.11 12.22 -9.70
C GLU A 33 -9.39 12.47 -8.21
N ILE A 34 -9.20 11.44 -7.38
CA ILE A 34 -9.46 11.48 -5.94
C ILE A 34 -8.21 11.18 -5.10
N GLY A 35 -7.11 10.79 -5.74
CA GLY A 35 -5.84 10.53 -5.07
C GLY A 35 -4.69 10.37 -6.05
N ARG A 36 -3.48 10.69 -5.57
CA ARG A 36 -2.24 10.58 -6.33
C ARG A 36 -1.10 10.25 -5.39
N GLY A 37 -0.33 9.22 -5.74
CA GLY A 37 0.88 8.80 -5.03
C GLY A 37 2.12 9.01 -5.90
N GLU A 38 3.24 8.46 -5.44
CA GLU A 38 4.53 8.51 -6.14
C GLU A 38 4.50 7.79 -7.49
N TYR A 39 3.78 6.66 -7.55
CA TYR A 39 3.70 5.79 -8.73
C TYR A 39 2.28 5.55 -9.23
N SER A 40 1.28 6.21 -8.65
CA SER A 40 -0.13 5.91 -8.93
C SER A 40 -1.05 7.12 -8.99
N ILE A 41 -2.15 6.97 -9.73
CA ILE A 41 -3.26 7.93 -9.82
C ILE A 41 -4.55 7.15 -9.57
N VAL A 42 -5.43 7.68 -8.72
CA VAL A 42 -6.70 7.05 -8.35
C VAL A 42 -7.85 7.94 -8.82
N LEU A 43 -8.74 7.37 -9.62
CA LEU A 43 -9.93 8.04 -10.13
C LEU A 43 -11.19 7.35 -9.61
N ASP A 44 -12.20 8.16 -9.27
CA ASP A 44 -13.52 7.66 -8.89
C ASP A 44 -14.21 6.99 -10.08
N ARG A 45 -14.66 5.74 -9.90
CA ARG A 45 -15.45 5.05 -10.93
C ARG A 45 -16.85 5.67 -11.07
N GLY A 46 -17.36 6.29 -10.01
CA GLY A 46 -18.66 6.96 -9.94
C GLY A 46 -19.80 6.10 -9.38
N ASP A 47 -19.51 4.89 -8.91
CA ASP A 47 -20.50 4.01 -8.25
C ASP A 47 -20.41 4.04 -6.71
N GLY A 48 -19.47 4.80 -6.16
CA GLY A 48 -19.24 4.94 -4.72
C GLY A 48 -18.55 3.73 -4.06
N GLU A 49 -18.30 2.66 -4.80
CA GLU A 49 -17.71 1.40 -4.28
C GLU A 49 -16.34 1.10 -4.88
N ARG A 50 -16.05 1.61 -6.07
CA ARG A 50 -14.87 1.24 -6.84
C ARG A 50 -14.10 2.45 -7.34
N VAL A 51 -12.85 2.19 -7.67
CA VAL A 51 -11.92 3.16 -8.25
C VAL A 51 -11.23 2.56 -9.46
N TYR A 52 -10.80 3.45 -10.36
CA TYR A 52 -9.79 3.14 -11.34
C TYR A 52 -8.43 3.58 -10.79
N LYS A 53 -7.51 2.63 -10.68
CA LYS A 53 -6.14 2.89 -10.24
C LYS A 53 -5.19 2.73 -11.43
N VAL A 54 -4.52 3.82 -11.78
CA VAL A 54 -3.41 3.83 -12.74
C VAL A 54 -2.12 3.66 -11.95
N ILE A 55 -1.31 2.66 -12.26
CA ILE A 55 -0.05 2.36 -11.56
C ILE A 55 1.11 2.22 -12.53
N SER A 56 2.28 2.67 -12.12
CA SER A 56 3.54 2.57 -12.88
C SER A 56 4.63 1.78 -12.17
N SER A 57 4.47 1.51 -10.86
CA SER A 57 5.38 0.68 -10.08
C SER A 57 5.17 -0.81 -10.44
N PRO A 58 6.21 -1.53 -10.87
CA PRO A 58 6.11 -2.98 -11.07
C PRO A 58 5.78 -3.73 -9.76
N ALA A 59 6.27 -3.27 -8.60
CA ALA A 59 5.96 -3.89 -7.31
C ALA A 59 4.47 -3.78 -6.96
N ASP A 60 3.86 -2.60 -7.16
CA ASP A 60 2.43 -2.42 -6.93
C ASP A 60 1.61 -3.27 -7.91
N TYR A 61 2.05 -3.33 -9.18
CA TYR A 61 1.38 -4.17 -10.16
C TYR A 61 1.38 -5.64 -9.74
N PHE A 62 2.52 -6.18 -9.33
CA PHE A 62 2.60 -7.56 -8.83
C PHE A 62 1.78 -7.78 -7.56
N LEU A 63 1.81 -6.84 -6.60
CA LEU A 63 1.01 -6.92 -5.38
C LEU A 63 -0.49 -7.07 -5.68
N TYR A 64 -0.96 -6.50 -6.79
CA TYR A 64 -2.37 -6.54 -7.18
C TYR A 64 -2.75 -7.61 -8.19
N THR A 65 -1.83 -8.07 -9.04
CA THR A 65 -2.19 -8.94 -10.17
C THR A 65 -1.50 -10.29 -10.19
N ALA A 66 -0.43 -10.51 -9.42
CA ALA A 66 0.23 -11.82 -9.37
C ALA A 66 -0.75 -12.92 -8.90
N GLU A 67 -0.57 -14.14 -9.41
CA GLU A 67 -1.47 -15.25 -9.10
C GLU A 67 -1.43 -15.62 -7.61
N ASP A 68 -0.23 -15.63 -7.05
CA ASP A 68 0.14 -15.92 -5.66
C ASP A 68 0.26 -14.68 -4.77
N ARG A 69 -0.19 -13.51 -5.26
CA ARG A 69 -0.24 -12.27 -4.48
C ARG A 69 -0.94 -12.48 -3.14
N PRO A 70 -0.59 -11.70 -2.10
CA PRO A 70 -1.32 -11.75 -0.85
C PRO A 70 -2.78 -11.33 -1.06
N ARG A 71 -3.69 -12.08 -0.43
CA ARG A 71 -5.14 -11.89 -0.46
C ARG A 71 -5.70 -12.09 0.94
N GLY A 72 -6.93 -11.65 1.14
CA GLY A 72 -7.64 -11.77 2.42
C GLY A 72 -8.17 -10.43 2.89
N GLU A 73 -8.61 -10.40 4.14
CA GLU A 73 -9.26 -9.23 4.74
C GLU A 73 -8.38 -7.97 4.67
N HIS A 74 -7.08 -8.06 4.88
CA HIS A 74 -6.22 -6.87 4.92
C HIS A 74 -5.58 -6.50 3.58
N PHE A 75 -6.07 -7.02 2.45
CA PHE A 75 -5.58 -6.68 1.12
C PHE A 75 -6.69 -6.17 0.19
N PRO A 76 -6.39 -5.29 -0.78
CA PRO A 76 -7.38 -4.77 -1.70
C PRO A 76 -8.00 -5.85 -2.60
N ILE A 77 -9.30 -5.71 -2.81
CA ILE A 77 -10.04 -6.43 -3.84
C ILE A 77 -9.77 -5.77 -5.19
N VAL A 78 -9.27 -6.57 -6.12
CA VAL A 78 -9.06 -6.20 -7.52
C VAL A 78 -10.16 -6.87 -8.33
N TYR A 79 -10.98 -6.07 -9.00
CA TYR A 79 -12.10 -6.55 -9.82
C TYR A 79 -11.67 -6.85 -11.25
N ALA A 80 -10.76 -6.05 -11.81
CA ALA A 80 -10.25 -6.24 -13.16
C ALA A 80 -8.85 -5.64 -13.34
N ASP A 81 -8.05 -6.28 -14.17
CA ASP A 81 -6.85 -5.71 -14.78
C ASP A 81 -7.18 -5.39 -16.25
N HIS A 82 -7.14 -4.11 -16.61
CA HIS A 82 -7.39 -3.63 -17.97
C HIS A 82 -6.12 -3.54 -18.82
N GLY A 83 -4.98 -3.95 -18.27
CA GLY A 83 -3.70 -3.97 -18.95
C GLY A 83 -3.07 -2.58 -19.09
N VAL A 84 -2.16 -2.47 -20.05
CA VAL A 84 -1.35 -1.26 -20.26
C VAL A 84 -2.15 -0.20 -21.03
N ILE A 85 -2.24 1.00 -20.48
CA ILE A 85 -2.98 2.14 -21.05
C ILE A 85 -2.07 3.32 -21.42
N GLY A 86 -0.75 3.17 -21.30
CA GLY A 86 0.21 4.22 -21.62
C GLY A 86 1.58 3.95 -21.01
N ARG A 87 2.39 5.01 -20.91
CA ARG A 87 3.70 4.99 -20.25
C ARG A 87 3.90 6.24 -19.41
N ALA A 88 4.48 6.05 -18.23
CA ALA A 88 4.97 7.14 -17.40
C ALA A 88 6.20 7.79 -18.03
N ARG A 89 6.48 9.05 -17.65
CA ARG A 89 7.71 9.77 -18.00
C ARG A 89 8.99 9.02 -17.58
N SER A 90 8.91 8.19 -16.53
CA SER A 90 9.98 7.30 -16.10
C SER A 90 10.27 6.15 -17.08
N GLY A 91 9.40 5.91 -18.05
CA GLY A 91 9.51 4.84 -19.05
C GLY A 91 8.72 3.58 -18.68
N TYR A 92 8.30 3.43 -17.43
CA TYR A 92 7.46 2.30 -17.00
C TYR A 92 6.05 2.35 -17.62
N PRO A 93 5.44 1.20 -17.94
CA PRO A 93 4.06 1.15 -18.42
C PRO A 93 3.09 1.64 -17.36
N PHE A 94 2.02 2.33 -17.79
CA PHE A 94 0.86 2.56 -16.95
C PHE A 94 -0.10 1.39 -17.09
N HIS A 95 -0.35 0.68 -16.00
CA HIS A 95 -1.39 -0.34 -15.91
C HIS A 95 -2.65 0.25 -15.29
N LEU A 96 -3.81 -0.16 -15.78
CA LEU A 96 -5.12 0.26 -15.29
C LEU A 96 -5.82 -0.88 -14.56
N LEU A 97 -6.11 -0.69 -13.28
CA LEU A 97 -6.84 -1.64 -12.45
C LEU A 97 -8.21 -1.07 -12.05
N GLU A 98 -9.24 -1.91 -12.02
CA GLU A 98 -10.50 -1.65 -11.31
C GLU A 98 -10.41 -2.29 -9.93
N MET A 99 -10.51 -1.49 -8.87
CA MET A 99 -10.30 -1.93 -7.48
C MET A 99 -11.39 -1.42 -6.56
N GLU A 100 -11.50 -2.01 -5.37
CA GLU A 100 -12.36 -1.46 -4.32
C GLU A 100 -11.91 -0.06 -3.90
N ARG A 101 -12.88 0.75 -3.45
CA ARG A 101 -12.61 2.05 -2.88
C ARG A 101 -12.17 1.92 -1.43
N LEU A 102 -10.96 2.38 -1.15
CA LEU A 102 -10.43 2.53 0.19
C LEU A 102 -10.45 4.01 0.63
N TYR A 103 -10.37 4.21 1.93
CA TYR A 103 -10.46 5.50 2.60
C TYR A 103 -9.21 5.75 3.42
N PRO A 104 -8.75 7.01 3.55
CA PRO A 104 -7.71 7.35 4.52
C PRO A 104 -8.12 6.92 5.93
N LEU A 105 -7.14 6.61 6.78
CA LEU A 105 -7.39 6.30 8.18
C LEU A 105 -8.05 7.48 8.90
N THR A 106 -9.17 7.21 9.55
CA THR A 106 -9.83 8.19 10.44
C THR A 106 -9.18 8.18 11.82
N GLU A 107 -8.82 9.34 12.33
CA GLU A 107 -8.26 9.50 13.67
C GLU A 107 -9.20 8.92 14.75
N GLY A 108 -8.63 8.18 15.70
CA GLY A 108 -9.37 7.51 16.77
C GLY A 108 -10.19 6.29 16.35
N SER A 109 -10.07 5.83 15.10
CA SER A 109 -10.65 4.56 14.66
C SER A 109 -9.78 3.37 15.08
N THR A 110 -10.39 2.20 15.22
CA THR A 110 -9.68 0.93 15.47
C THR A 110 -8.61 0.66 14.41
N ALA A 111 -8.87 1.01 13.14
CA ALA A 111 -7.89 0.87 12.05
C ALA A 111 -6.66 1.77 12.27
N ALA A 112 -6.87 3.02 12.68
CA ALA A 112 -5.78 3.95 12.96
C ALA A 112 -4.94 3.48 14.15
N ASP A 113 -5.57 3.01 15.22
CA ASP A 113 -4.87 2.45 16.38
C ASP A 113 -4.04 1.21 16.02
N LEU A 114 -4.60 0.34 15.17
CA LEU A 114 -3.90 -0.84 14.67
C LEU A 114 -2.70 -0.47 13.78
N ALA A 115 -2.90 0.48 12.87
CA ALA A 115 -1.85 1.01 12.00
C ALA A 115 -0.69 1.63 12.80
N MET A 116 -0.99 2.41 13.85
CA MET A 116 0.03 2.98 14.73
C MET A 116 0.85 1.89 15.41
N ARG A 117 0.20 0.88 15.98
CA ARG A 117 0.90 -0.26 16.63
C ARG A 117 1.78 -1.02 15.65
N LEU A 118 1.31 -1.22 14.41
CA LEU A 118 2.10 -1.83 13.34
C LEU A 118 3.35 -1.01 13.01
N ILE A 119 3.18 0.30 12.79
CA ILE A 119 4.27 1.22 12.45
C ILE A 119 5.29 1.25 13.59
N GLU A 120 4.87 1.40 14.84
CA GLU A 120 5.74 1.43 16.01
C GLU A 120 6.56 0.15 16.16
N PHE A 121 5.91 -1.00 16.02
CA PHE A 121 6.59 -2.27 16.16
C PHE A 121 7.54 -2.54 14.98
N TYR A 122 7.12 -2.24 13.76
CA TYR A 122 7.96 -2.36 12.57
C TYR A 122 9.17 -1.42 12.65
N TRP A 123 8.99 -0.18 13.12
CA TRP A 123 10.07 0.76 13.38
C TRP A 123 11.05 0.23 14.44
N SER A 124 10.53 -0.24 15.58
CA SER A 124 11.38 -0.79 16.64
C SER A 124 12.16 -2.02 16.18
N ALA A 125 11.55 -2.87 15.35
CA ALA A 125 12.24 -4.00 14.74
C ALA A 125 13.31 -3.52 13.75
N CYS A 126 13.01 -2.53 12.91
CA CYS A 126 13.99 -1.92 12.01
C CYS A 126 15.22 -1.40 12.78
N GLU A 127 15.02 -0.68 13.88
CA GLU A 127 16.12 -0.15 14.71
C GLU A 127 17.06 -1.23 15.23
N GLN A 128 16.54 -2.40 15.60
CA GLN A 128 17.35 -3.55 16.05
C GLN A 128 18.26 -4.10 14.93
N TRP A 129 17.81 -3.99 13.68
CA TRP A 129 18.48 -4.53 12.50
C TRP A 129 19.15 -3.47 11.63
N ASN A 130 19.37 -2.26 12.16
CA ASN A 130 19.87 -1.11 11.39
C ASN A 130 21.21 -1.35 10.66
N ARG A 131 22.02 -2.31 11.15
CA ARG A 131 23.31 -2.69 10.55
C ARG A 131 23.17 -3.48 9.25
N LEU A 132 21.96 -3.93 8.90
CA LEU A 132 21.70 -4.80 7.75
C LEU A 132 21.24 -4.04 6.48
N GLY A 133 21.30 -2.71 6.50
CA GLY A 133 21.05 -1.87 5.33
C GLY A 133 19.65 -2.06 4.75
N SER A 134 19.54 -2.22 3.43
CA SER A 134 18.25 -2.37 2.73
C SER A 134 17.45 -3.60 3.16
N ASN A 135 18.09 -4.64 3.69
CA ASN A 135 17.40 -5.85 4.17
C ASN A 135 16.78 -5.69 5.56
N MET A 136 17.07 -4.60 6.27
CA MET A 136 16.50 -4.30 7.59
C MET A 136 14.97 -4.43 7.59
N GLY A 137 14.30 -3.86 6.58
CA GLY A 137 12.83 -3.88 6.50
C GLY A 137 12.25 -5.28 6.30
N ARG A 138 12.89 -6.11 5.46
CA ARG A 138 12.46 -7.50 5.24
C ARG A 138 12.54 -8.32 6.54
N ILE A 139 13.65 -8.16 7.27
CA ILE A 139 13.87 -8.87 8.53
C ILE A 139 12.91 -8.36 9.61
N ALA A 140 12.65 -7.05 9.66
CA ALA A 140 11.67 -6.47 10.57
C ALA A 140 10.27 -7.03 10.32
N LEU A 141 9.82 -7.11 9.06
CA LEU A 141 8.55 -7.71 8.68
C LEU A 141 8.50 -9.19 9.07
N TYR A 142 9.53 -9.98 8.74
CA TYR A 142 9.60 -11.38 9.14
C TYR A 142 9.51 -11.54 10.66
N HIS A 143 10.22 -10.71 11.42
CA HIS A 143 10.18 -10.72 12.89
C HIS A 143 8.77 -10.48 13.44
N MET A 144 7.95 -9.62 12.81
CA MET A 144 6.55 -9.41 13.16
C MET A 144 5.71 -10.69 13.03
N THR A 145 6.02 -11.53 12.04
CA THR A 145 5.34 -12.84 11.86
C THR A 145 5.75 -13.87 12.91
N ARG A 146 6.85 -13.65 13.63
CA ARG A 146 7.35 -14.58 14.68
C ARG A 146 6.96 -14.13 16.08
N HIS A 147 6.73 -12.84 16.26
CA HIS A 147 6.33 -12.22 17.51
C HIS A 147 4.98 -11.56 17.29
N PRO A 148 3.88 -12.34 17.31
CA PRO A 148 2.56 -11.77 17.13
C PRO A 148 2.37 -10.71 18.22
N LEU A 149 2.24 -9.47 17.76
CA LEU A 149 1.58 -8.42 18.52
C LEU A 149 0.24 -8.99 19.03
N ALA A 150 -0.32 -8.43 20.10
CA ALA A 150 -1.71 -8.75 20.51
C ALA A 150 -2.69 -8.26 19.42
N MET A 151 -2.69 -8.96 18.30
CA MET A 151 -3.42 -8.76 17.06
C MET A 151 -4.28 -10.00 16.86
N ASP A 152 -5.37 -9.84 16.13
CA ASP A 152 -6.16 -10.98 15.71
C ASP A 152 -5.38 -11.88 14.73
N ALA A 153 -5.92 -13.07 14.51
CA ALA A 153 -5.32 -14.06 13.63
C ALA A 153 -5.26 -13.58 12.16
N GLY A 154 -6.25 -12.80 11.71
CA GLY A 154 -6.34 -12.31 10.33
C GLY A 154 -5.19 -11.36 9.98
N MET A 155 -4.87 -10.45 10.89
CA MET A 155 -3.74 -9.53 10.73
C MET A 155 -2.40 -10.27 10.73
N HIS A 156 -2.25 -11.29 11.58
CA HIS A 156 -1.05 -12.12 11.59
C HIS A 156 -0.85 -12.87 10.26
N GLU A 157 -1.92 -13.47 9.74
CA GLU A 157 -1.91 -14.12 8.42
C GLU A 157 -1.57 -13.13 7.30
N ALA A 158 -2.10 -11.91 7.38
CA ALA A 158 -1.80 -10.88 6.39
C ALA A 158 -0.34 -10.42 6.41
N LEU A 159 0.24 -10.20 7.61
CA LEU A 159 1.67 -9.89 7.74
C LEU A 159 2.54 -11.03 7.23
N LYS A 160 2.14 -12.28 7.48
CA LYS A 160 2.83 -13.44 6.94
C LYS A 160 2.76 -13.47 5.41
N ALA A 161 1.59 -13.31 4.83
CA ALA A 161 1.41 -13.29 3.37
C ALA A 161 2.23 -12.16 2.72
N LEU A 162 2.26 -10.97 3.33
CA LEU A 162 3.11 -9.88 2.86
C LEU A 162 4.60 -10.21 2.98
N SER A 163 5.03 -10.85 4.09
CA SER A 163 6.41 -11.27 4.29
C SER A 163 6.87 -12.29 3.24
N ASP A 164 6.02 -13.28 2.94
CA ASP A 164 6.31 -14.31 1.93
C ASP A 164 6.41 -13.67 0.54
N PHE A 165 5.49 -12.75 0.20
CA PHE A 165 5.49 -12.03 -1.08
C PHE A 165 6.74 -11.14 -1.24
N VAL A 166 7.14 -10.41 -0.20
CA VAL A 166 8.32 -9.55 -0.19
C VAL A 166 9.60 -10.35 -0.49
N GLU A 167 9.69 -11.57 0.04
CA GLU A 167 10.80 -12.48 -0.22
C GLU A 167 10.74 -13.04 -1.64
N GLU A 168 9.61 -13.59 -2.09
CA GLU A 168 9.48 -14.22 -3.41
C GLU A 168 9.73 -13.22 -4.55
N TYR A 169 9.14 -12.03 -4.45
CA TYR A 169 9.24 -11.00 -5.49
C TYR A 169 10.47 -10.11 -5.35
N GLN A 170 11.30 -10.33 -4.32
CA GLN A 170 12.51 -9.54 -4.03
C GLN A 170 12.23 -8.02 -3.99
N VAL A 171 11.05 -7.64 -3.48
CA VAL A 171 10.65 -6.24 -3.24
C VAL A 171 10.97 -5.83 -1.80
N LEU A 172 10.81 -4.56 -1.45
CA LEU A 172 10.99 -4.06 -0.08
C LEU A 172 9.65 -3.64 0.51
N PRO A 173 9.42 -3.85 1.82
CA PRO A 173 8.19 -3.43 2.48
C PRO A 173 8.16 -1.92 2.77
N ASP A 174 7.06 -1.25 2.41
CA ASP A 174 6.77 0.18 2.69
C ASP A 174 5.64 0.35 3.73
N ILE A 175 5.80 -0.29 4.88
CA ILE A 175 4.81 -0.28 5.98
C ILE A 175 4.84 1.02 6.78
N LEU A 176 5.99 1.72 6.79
CA LEU A 176 6.15 2.97 7.52
C LEU A 176 5.35 4.12 6.90
N ASN A 177 5.06 4.04 5.61
CA ASN A 177 4.26 5.05 4.94
C ASN A 177 2.78 4.90 5.31
N ALA A 178 2.32 5.73 6.24
CA ALA A 178 0.95 5.72 6.73
C ALA A 178 -0.10 5.95 5.62
N ASN A 179 0.27 6.50 4.46
CA ASN A 179 -0.63 6.64 3.31
C ASN A 179 -0.89 5.32 2.58
N ASN A 180 -0.03 4.30 2.79
CA ASN A 180 -0.22 2.96 2.23
C ASN A 180 -1.10 2.09 3.13
N LEU A 181 -1.38 2.55 4.36
CA LEU A 181 -2.32 1.94 5.29
C LEU A 181 -3.65 2.66 5.17
N MET A 182 -4.64 1.98 4.62
CA MET A 182 -5.96 2.54 4.32
C MET A 182 -7.03 1.76 5.06
N MET A 183 -8.28 2.19 4.98
CA MET A 183 -9.39 1.45 5.56
C MET A 183 -10.56 1.27 4.61
N ARG A 184 -11.32 0.20 4.80
CA ARG A 184 -12.65 0.03 4.20
C ARG A 184 -13.69 0.88 4.92
N LYS A 185 -14.89 0.99 4.33
CA LYS A 185 -16.05 1.69 4.92
C LYS A 185 -16.45 1.14 6.28
N ASP A 186 -16.24 -0.16 6.51
CA ASP A 186 -16.54 -0.83 7.78
C ASP A 186 -15.46 -0.64 8.86
N GLY A 187 -14.36 0.06 8.54
CA GLY A 187 -13.25 0.30 9.46
C GLY A 187 -12.18 -0.80 9.47
N THR A 188 -12.20 -1.75 8.53
CA THR A 188 -11.12 -2.74 8.37
C THR A 188 -9.85 -2.07 7.84
N LEU A 189 -8.69 -2.32 8.47
CA LEU A 189 -7.39 -1.87 7.98
C LEU A 189 -6.97 -2.66 6.72
N VAL A 190 -6.44 -1.99 5.70
CA VAL A 190 -6.02 -2.59 4.43
C VAL A 190 -4.64 -2.07 4.00
N PHE A 191 -3.77 -3.00 3.58
CA PHE A 191 -2.46 -2.74 2.99
C PHE A 191 -2.60 -2.42 1.50
N SER A 192 -2.58 -1.14 1.13
CA SER A 192 -2.71 -0.72 -0.27
C SER A 192 -1.40 -0.88 -1.03
N ASP A 193 -0.41 -0.02 -0.81
CA ASP A 193 0.81 0.08 -1.62
C ASP A 193 2.05 -0.23 -0.77
N THR A 194 2.00 -1.31 0.02
CA THR A 194 2.98 -1.59 1.08
C THR A 194 4.28 -2.23 0.58
N VAL A 195 4.60 -2.12 -0.71
CA VAL A 195 5.85 -2.64 -1.30
C VAL A 195 6.46 -1.67 -2.31
N PHE A 196 7.77 -1.74 -2.50
CA PHE A 196 8.48 -0.94 -3.51
C PHE A 196 9.74 -1.64 -4.02
N ILE A 197 10.31 -1.11 -5.11
CA ILE A 197 11.60 -1.53 -5.70
C ILE A 197 12.61 -0.39 -5.50
N VAL A 198 13.88 -0.75 -5.25
CA VAL A 198 15.04 0.15 -5.18
C VAL A 198 15.77 0.27 -6.50
#